data_AF-A0A6I9MUQ9-F1
#
_entry.id   AF-A0A6I9MUQ9-F1
#
_cell.length_a   1.000
_cell.length_b   1.000
_cell.length_c   1.000
_cell.angle_alpha   90.00
_cell.angle_beta   90.00
_cell.angle_gamma   90.00
#
_symmetry.space_group_name_H-M   'P 1'
#
loop_
_entity.id
_entity.type
_entity.pdbx_description
1 polymer ?
#
loop_
_entity_poly.entity_id
_entity_poly.type
_entity_poly.pdbx_seq_one_letter_code
_entity_poly.pdbx_strand_id
1 'polypeptide(L)'
;MGNTESVSVQKRLARFRPEERPVVEGVFDKLQGGGGPSAAPGKTPAGNTLTLEMLQSSMGSVAPESMVRRVYQCMCSIDPGLAAPPAAGRSSSSAASGVGREQLVIFLADTLRGTAEERAPLVRAMAQRGAGPATVVPCEQVAEFLEDLISTVVQIVVHRGRLQAWKPERMGDGSLGVKLLAEHICSELKPSGKHNVSTEWSRSASYVWFLIVTRSQ
;
A
#
# COMPACT_ATOMS: atom_id res chain seq x y z
N MET A 1 -20.34 -2.53 26.48
CA MET A 1 -19.32 -3.57 26.77
C MET A 1 -19.21 -4.44 25.54
N GLY A 2 -18.02 -4.52 24.93
CA GLY A 2 -17.77 -5.38 23.76
C GLY A 2 -17.26 -4.66 22.51
N ASN A 3 -16.21 -3.84 22.62
CA ASN A 3 -15.40 -3.51 21.44
C ASN A 3 -14.45 -4.70 21.23
N THR A 4 -14.95 -5.76 20.60
CA THR A 4 -14.14 -6.94 20.28
C THR A 4 -13.33 -6.63 19.02
N GLU A 5 -12.41 -5.66 19.13
CA GLU A 5 -11.40 -5.49 18.08
C GLU A 5 -10.65 -6.79 17.93
N SER A 6 -10.41 -7.19 16.68
CA SER A 6 -9.71 -8.43 16.42
C SER A 6 -8.33 -8.45 17.10
N VAL A 7 -7.97 -9.60 17.68
CA VAL A 7 -6.67 -9.80 18.37
C VAL A 7 -5.51 -9.47 17.42
N SER A 8 -5.70 -9.69 16.11
CA SER A 8 -4.78 -9.30 15.05
C SER A 8 -4.54 -7.78 15.03
N VAL A 9 -5.60 -6.97 15.01
CA VAL A 9 -5.52 -5.49 15.03
C VAL A 9 -4.83 -4.99 16.30
N GLN A 10 -5.19 -5.53 17.46
CA GLN A 10 -4.56 -5.13 18.73
C GLN A 10 -3.05 -5.42 18.75
N LYS A 11 -2.65 -6.61 18.27
CA LYS A 11 -1.23 -6.99 18.14
C LYS A 11 -0.48 -6.07 17.18
N ARG A 12 -1.13 -5.62 16.10
CA ARG A 12 -0.56 -4.68 15.13
C ARG A 12 -0.43 -3.27 15.71
N LEU A 13 -1.44 -2.78 16.41
CA LEU A 13 -1.42 -1.47 17.08
C LEU A 13 -0.37 -1.39 18.20
N ALA A 14 -0.12 -2.49 18.90
CA ALA A 14 0.91 -2.56 19.93
C ALA A 14 2.33 -2.24 19.41
N ARG A 15 2.58 -2.35 18.09
CA ARG A 15 3.86 -1.99 17.45
C ARG A 15 4.08 -0.49 17.33
N PHE A 16 3.01 0.30 17.38
CA PHE A 16 3.08 1.74 17.42
C PHE A 16 3.23 2.22 18.86
N ARG A 17 3.94 3.34 19.01
CA ARG A 17 4.04 4.00 20.32
C ARG A 17 2.65 4.46 20.76
N PRO A 18 2.35 4.52 22.07
CA PRO A 18 1.02 4.91 22.56
C PRO A 18 0.49 6.22 21.95
N GLU A 19 1.38 7.18 21.67
CA GLU A 19 1.08 8.49 21.11
C GLU A 19 0.73 8.42 19.62
N GLU A 20 1.23 7.41 18.90
CA GLU A 20 0.98 7.19 17.47
C GLU A 20 -0.34 6.44 17.21
N ARG A 21 -0.79 5.59 18.15
CA ARG A 21 -2.00 4.76 18.03
C ARG A 21 -3.28 5.55 17.70
N PRO A 22 -3.64 6.64 18.40
CA PRO A 22 -4.85 7.39 18.06
C PRO A 22 -4.75 8.03 16.68
N VAL A 23 -3.53 8.34 16.20
CA VAL A 23 -3.33 8.86 14.84
C VAL A 23 -3.63 7.78 13.81
N VAL A 24 -3.13 6.55 14.01
CA VAL A 24 -3.34 5.40 13.13
C VAL A 24 -4.82 5.01 13.08
N GLU A 25 -5.47 4.93 14.24
CA GLU A 25 -6.90 4.63 14.35
C GLU A 25 -7.77 5.72 13.72
N GLY A 26 -7.39 6.99 13.89
CA GLY A 26 -8.12 8.13 13.34
C GLY A 26 -7.94 8.34 11.84
N VAL A 27 -7.04 7.62 11.16
CA VAL A 27 -6.88 7.74 9.69
C VAL A 27 -8.17 7.39 8.96
N PHE A 28 -8.87 6.35 9.42
CA PHE A 28 -10.11 5.89 8.80
C PHE A 28 -11.17 7.01 8.77
N ASP A 29 -11.38 7.67 9.91
CA ASP A 29 -12.37 8.74 10.04
C ASP A 29 -11.98 9.98 9.22
N LYS A 30 -10.68 10.28 9.13
CA LYS A 30 -10.16 11.38 8.29
C LYS A 30 -10.41 11.12 6.81
N LEU A 31 -10.20 9.89 6.35
CA LEU A 31 -10.41 9.52 4.95
C LEU A 31 -11.90 9.57 4.56
N GLN A 32 -12.82 9.28 5.50
CA GLN A 32 -14.25 9.47 5.28
C GLN A 32 -14.68 10.94 5.34
N GLY A 33 -14.12 11.72 6.27
CA GLY A 33 -14.50 13.12 6.52
C GLY A 33 -13.99 14.13 5.47
N GLY A 34 -13.16 13.70 4.52
CA GLY A 34 -12.65 14.56 3.44
C GLY A 34 -13.65 14.91 2.34
N GLY A 35 -14.84 14.29 2.34
CA GLY A 35 -15.88 14.48 1.32
C GLY A 35 -16.95 15.51 1.69
N GLY A 36 -16.62 16.81 1.74
CA GLY A 36 -17.60 17.93 1.73
C GLY A 36 -18.62 18.00 2.91
N PRO A 37 -19.31 19.14 3.12
CA PRO A 37 -20.09 19.34 4.32
C PRO A 37 -21.48 18.68 4.27
N SER A 38 -21.76 17.91 5.31
CA SER A 38 -23.08 17.66 5.92
C SER A 38 -24.16 16.96 5.09
N ALA A 39 -24.47 15.72 5.48
CA ALA A 39 -25.83 15.19 5.40
C ALA A 39 -26.22 14.52 6.73
N ALA A 40 -27.12 15.20 7.44
CA ALA A 40 -28.14 14.79 8.42
C ALA A 40 -27.99 13.48 9.24
N PRO A 41 -28.37 13.51 10.54
CA PRO A 41 -28.44 12.32 11.38
C PRO A 41 -29.62 11.45 10.94
N GLY A 42 -29.33 10.37 10.22
CA GLY A 42 -30.35 9.38 9.84
C GLY A 42 -30.25 8.89 8.40
N LYS A 43 -29.20 8.14 8.07
CA LYS A 43 -29.22 7.22 6.91
C LYS A 43 -28.19 6.10 7.09
N THR A 44 -28.71 4.91 7.38
CA THR A 44 -28.31 3.51 7.08
C THR A 44 -26.83 3.14 6.74
N PRO A 45 -26.42 1.87 6.99
CA PRO A 45 -25.06 1.44 7.36
C PRO A 45 -24.08 1.28 6.18
N ALA A 46 -24.10 2.19 5.21
CA ALA A 46 -23.12 2.25 4.13
C ALA A 46 -21.78 2.89 4.55
N GLY A 47 -21.70 3.44 5.77
CA GLY A 47 -20.59 4.26 6.28
C GLY A 47 -19.42 3.53 6.94
N ASN A 48 -19.28 2.22 6.78
CA ASN A 48 -18.23 1.44 7.47
C ASN A 48 -17.07 0.98 6.59
N THR A 49 -16.98 1.44 5.34
CA THR A 49 -15.91 1.05 4.42
C THR A 49 -15.38 2.24 3.62
N LEU A 50 -14.08 2.21 3.33
CA LEU A 50 -13.42 3.16 2.45
C LEU A 50 -13.54 2.67 1.00
N THR A 51 -13.87 3.59 0.10
CA THR A 51 -13.94 3.34 -1.35
C THR A 51 -12.67 3.84 -2.05
N LEU A 52 -12.46 3.38 -3.28
CA LEU A 52 -11.35 3.86 -4.11
C LEU A 52 -11.42 5.37 -4.34
N GLU A 53 -12.63 5.93 -4.54
CA GLU A 53 -12.84 7.37 -4.77
C GLU A 53 -12.40 8.22 -3.57
N MET A 54 -12.68 7.77 -2.34
CA MET A 54 -12.20 8.45 -1.12
C MET A 54 -10.67 8.43 -1.05
N LEU A 55 -10.05 7.31 -1.42
CA LEU A 55 -8.59 7.19 -1.46
C LEU A 55 -7.97 8.07 -2.57
N GLN A 56 -8.60 8.13 -3.75
CA GLN A 56 -8.17 9.00 -4.84
C GLN A 56 -8.28 10.48 -4.47
N SER A 57 -9.37 10.87 -3.80
CA SER A 57 -9.57 12.25 -3.35
C SER A 57 -8.53 12.68 -2.30
N SER A 58 -8.08 11.74 -1.45
CA SER A 58 -7.09 12.02 -0.41
C SER A 58 -5.64 11.92 -0.88
N MET A 59 -5.33 11.00 -1.80
CA MET A 59 -3.96 10.72 -2.24
C MET A 59 -3.62 11.29 -3.62
N GLY A 60 -4.60 11.77 -4.39
CA GLY A 60 -4.40 12.17 -5.78
C GLY A 60 -3.44 13.34 -6.00
N SER A 61 -3.13 14.12 -4.96
CA SER A 61 -2.13 15.19 -5.00
C SER A 61 -0.68 14.72 -4.78
N VAL A 62 -0.50 13.48 -4.30
CA VAL A 62 0.80 12.94 -3.88
C VAL A 62 1.16 11.61 -4.52
N ALA A 63 0.23 10.95 -5.20
CA ALA A 63 0.46 9.69 -5.89
C ALA A 63 -0.31 9.63 -7.23
N PRO A 64 0.25 8.97 -8.26
CA PRO A 64 -0.46 8.70 -9.50
C PRO A 64 -1.64 7.75 -9.25
N GLU A 65 -2.69 7.89 -10.06
CA GLU A 65 -3.94 7.13 -9.89
C GLU A 65 -3.72 5.60 -9.94
N SER A 66 -2.74 5.15 -10.74
CA SER A 66 -2.30 3.76 -10.81
C SER A 66 -1.82 3.23 -9.45
N MET A 67 -0.94 3.96 -8.76
CA MET A 67 -0.47 3.60 -7.43
C MET A 67 -1.61 3.60 -6.41
N VAL A 68 -2.49 4.61 -6.44
CA VAL A 68 -3.65 4.67 -5.53
C VAL A 68 -4.54 3.44 -5.69
N ARG A 69 -4.78 3.01 -6.94
CA ARG A 69 -5.56 1.81 -7.25
C ARG A 69 -4.88 0.53 -6.74
N ARG A 70 -3.55 0.42 -6.88
CA ARG A 70 -2.76 -0.72 -6.35
C ARG A 70 -2.83 -0.79 -4.82
N VAL A 71 -2.69 0.34 -4.13
CA VAL A 71 -2.82 0.42 -2.66
C VAL A 71 -4.22 0.02 -2.22
N TYR A 72 -5.26 0.52 -2.89
CA TYR A 72 -6.64 0.14 -2.59
C TYR A 72 -6.89 -1.36 -2.75
N GLN A 73 -6.48 -1.93 -3.89
CA GLN A 73 -6.60 -3.36 -4.15
C GLN A 73 -5.82 -4.21 -3.14
N CYS A 74 -4.63 -3.76 -2.75
CA CYS A 74 -3.84 -4.39 -1.71
C CYS A 74 -4.58 -4.41 -0.37
N MET A 75 -5.19 -3.30 0.05
CA MET A 75 -6.00 -3.26 1.26
C MET A 75 -7.23 -4.19 1.19
N CYS A 76 -7.92 -4.24 0.03
CA CYS A 76 -9.02 -5.17 -0.19
C CYS A 76 -8.60 -6.65 -0.10
N SER A 77 -7.33 -6.96 -0.40
CA SER A 77 -6.80 -8.32 -0.34
C SER A 77 -6.44 -8.80 1.07
N ILE A 78 -6.43 -7.90 2.07
CA ILE A 78 -6.13 -8.25 3.46
C ILE A 78 -7.34 -8.93 4.07
N ASP A 79 -7.15 -10.15 4.54
CA ASP A 79 -8.11 -10.86 5.37
C ASP A 79 -7.82 -10.59 6.86
N PRO A 80 -8.64 -9.79 7.57
CA PRO A 80 -8.43 -9.50 8.98
C PRO A 80 -8.56 -10.74 9.90
N GLY A 81 -9.14 -11.85 9.39
CA GLY A 81 -9.31 -13.11 10.11
C GLY A 81 -8.13 -14.10 10.01
N LEU A 82 -7.16 -13.88 9.12
CA LEU A 82 -6.04 -14.80 8.89
C LEU A 82 -4.68 -14.17 9.24
N ALA A 83 -4.31 -14.25 10.51
CA ALA A 83 -2.96 -13.95 10.97
C ALA A 83 -1.99 -15.14 10.68
N ALA A 84 -1.87 -15.56 9.42
CA ALA A 84 -0.86 -16.51 8.90
C ALA A 84 -0.97 -16.61 7.36
N PRO A 85 0.11 -16.95 6.62
CA PRO A 85 0.00 -17.13 5.18
C PRO A 85 -1.04 -18.22 4.87
N PRO A 86 -1.95 -18.01 3.91
CA PRO A 86 -2.97 -19.00 3.61
C PRO A 86 -2.31 -20.27 3.05
N ALA A 87 -2.48 -21.38 3.76
CA ALA A 87 -2.50 -22.68 3.10
C ALA A 87 -3.64 -22.67 2.08
N ALA A 88 -3.35 -23.15 0.88
CA ALA A 88 -4.21 -23.07 -0.29
C ALA A 88 -5.68 -23.41 0.00
N GLY A 89 -6.58 -22.57 -0.53
CA GLY A 89 -7.99 -22.91 -0.68
C GLY A 89 -8.91 -22.30 0.36
N ARG A 90 -9.27 -21.03 0.15
CA ARG A 90 -10.64 -20.51 0.37
C ARG A 90 -10.72 -19.13 -0.30
N SER A 91 -11.45 -19.10 -1.40
CA SER A 91 -11.84 -17.86 -2.08
C SER A 91 -12.88 -17.16 -1.18
N SER A 92 -12.47 -16.17 -0.41
CA SER A 92 -13.39 -15.13 0.06
C SER A 92 -13.43 -14.04 -1.01
N SER A 93 -14.17 -14.31 -2.08
CA SER A 93 -14.58 -13.30 -3.05
C SER A 93 -15.51 -12.29 -2.36
N SER A 94 -14.92 -11.34 -1.65
CA SER A 94 -15.58 -10.13 -1.14
C SER A 94 -15.07 -8.91 -1.92
N ALA A 95 -15.04 -9.00 -3.25
CA ALA A 95 -14.70 -7.87 -4.11
C ALA A 95 -15.79 -6.78 -4.17
N ALA A 96 -16.87 -6.91 -3.37
CA ALA A 96 -18.02 -6.00 -3.36
C ALA A 96 -18.17 -5.16 -2.08
N SER A 97 -17.29 -5.33 -1.08
CA SER A 97 -17.31 -4.55 0.16
C SER A 97 -16.00 -3.78 0.24
N GLY A 98 -16.05 -2.44 0.39
CA GLY A 98 -14.86 -1.60 0.47
C GLY A 98 -13.94 -1.94 1.65
N VAL A 99 -12.88 -1.15 1.84
CA VAL A 99 -11.86 -1.40 2.86
C VAL A 99 -12.38 -1.04 4.25
N GLY A 100 -12.47 -2.01 5.16
CA GLY A 100 -12.86 -1.77 6.55
C GLY A 100 -11.73 -1.20 7.41
N ARG A 101 -12.08 -0.69 8.61
CA ARG A 101 -11.11 -0.12 9.57
C ARG A 101 -10.00 -1.09 9.95
N GLU A 102 -10.33 -2.35 10.20
CA GLU A 102 -9.33 -3.37 10.58
C GLU A 102 -8.30 -3.61 9.45
N GLN A 103 -8.76 -3.71 8.21
CA GLN A 103 -7.88 -3.88 7.04
C GLN A 103 -6.92 -2.71 6.88
N LEU A 104 -7.41 -1.47 7.06
CA LEU A 104 -6.58 -0.28 7.02
C LEU A 104 -5.51 -0.30 8.13
N VAL A 105 -5.86 -0.65 9.36
CA VAL A 105 -4.92 -0.69 10.48
C VAL A 105 -3.85 -1.77 10.26
N ILE A 106 -4.24 -2.96 9.81
CA ILE A 106 -3.30 -4.04 9.48
C ILE A 106 -2.36 -3.59 8.36
N PHE A 107 -2.89 -2.99 7.29
CA PHE A 107 -2.09 -2.47 6.18
C PHE A 107 -1.06 -1.44 6.66
N LEU A 108 -1.48 -0.46 7.46
CA LEU A 108 -0.58 0.59 7.99
C LEU A 108 0.47 0.00 8.91
N ALA A 109 0.09 -0.94 9.78
CA ALA A 109 1.03 -1.61 10.68
C ALA A 109 2.08 -2.41 9.92
N ASP A 110 1.67 -3.21 8.94
CA ASP A 110 2.59 -4.07 8.18
C ASP A 110 3.47 -3.24 7.23
N THR A 111 2.93 -2.17 6.66
CA THR A 111 3.72 -1.24 5.84
C THR A 111 4.75 -0.49 6.67
N LEU A 112 4.34 0.16 7.77
CA LEU A 112 5.19 1.10 8.52
C LEU A 112 6.08 0.41 9.57
N ARG A 113 5.58 -0.64 10.22
CA ARG A 113 6.23 -1.32 11.35
C ARG A 113 6.38 -2.84 11.15
N GLY A 114 5.98 -3.38 10.00
CA GLY A 114 6.04 -4.81 9.71
C GLY A 114 7.45 -5.31 9.37
N THR A 115 7.64 -6.62 9.44
CA THR A 115 8.87 -7.28 9.00
C THR A 115 8.91 -7.42 7.47
N ALA A 116 10.02 -7.90 6.91
CA ALA A 116 10.11 -8.19 5.48
C ALA A 116 9.09 -9.25 5.05
N GLU A 117 8.82 -10.24 5.89
CA GLU A 117 7.82 -11.29 5.65
C GLU A 117 6.38 -10.74 5.60
N GLU A 118 6.09 -9.68 6.35
CA GLU A 118 4.77 -9.04 6.39
C GLU A 118 4.60 -8.02 5.25
N ARG A 119 5.68 -7.37 4.82
CA ARG A 119 5.69 -6.44 3.69
C ARG A 119 5.69 -7.14 2.33
N ALA A 120 6.35 -8.30 2.26
CA ALA A 120 6.45 -9.12 1.08
C ALA A 120 5.11 -9.37 0.36
N PRO A 121 4.05 -9.86 1.04
CA PRO A 121 2.75 -10.07 0.40
C PRO A 121 2.08 -8.76 -0.04
N LEU A 122 2.30 -7.65 0.65
CA LEU A 122 1.74 -6.34 0.26
C LEU A 122 2.36 -5.85 -1.05
N VAL A 123 3.70 -5.90 -1.15
CA VAL A 123 4.42 -5.51 -2.37
C VAL A 123 4.02 -6.41 -3.54
N ARG A 124 3.90 -7.72 -3.30
CA ARG A 124 3.41 -8.66 -4.32
C ARG A 124 2.00 -8.32 -4.79
N ALA A 125 1.08 -8.07 -3.86
CA ALA A 125 -0.31 -7.71 -4.18
C ALA A 125 -0.38 -6.41 -4.98
N MET A 126 0.46 -5.42 -4.66
CA MET A 126 0.54 -4.17 -5.42
C MET A 126 1.18 -4.34 -6.79
N ALA A 127 2.15 -5.25 -6.95
CA ALA A 127 2.79 -5.52 -8.23
C ALA A 127 1.89 -6.29 -9.20
N GLN A 128 1.08 -7.22 -8.70
CA GLN A 128 0.20 -8.04 -9.52
C GLN A 128 -0.93 -7.24 -10.19
N ARG A 129 -1.16 -7.51 -11.48
CA ARG A 129 -2.28 -6.97 -12.23
C ARG A 129 -3.46 -7.95 -12.17
N GLY A 130 -4.45 -7.63 -11.35
CA GLY A 130 -5.71 -8.38 -11.23
C GLY A 130 -5.81 -9.27 -9.98
N ALA A 131 -7.03 -9.72 -9.68
CA ALA A 131 -7.31 -10.58 -8.54
C ALA A 131 -7.05 -12.05 -8.90
N GLY A 132 -5.99 -12.65 -8.35
CA GLY A 132 -5.75 -14.09 -8.50
C GLY A 132 -4.51 -14.57 -7.75
N PRO A 133 -4.46 -15.85 -7.34
CA PRO A 133 -3.30 -16.43 -6.68
C PRO A 133 -2.21 -16.74 -7.70
N ALA A 134 -1.67 -15.71 -8.35
CA ALA A 134 -0.48 -15.87 -9.17
C ALA A 134 0.72 -16.10 -8.23
N THR A 135 1.28 -17.30 -8.25
CA THR A 135 2.49 -17.65 -7.49
C THR A 135 3.73 -16.93 -8.01
N VAL A 136 3.68 -16.44 -9.24
CA VAL A 136 4.77 -15.73 -9.94
C VAL A 136 4.24 -14.41 -10.50
N VAL A 137 4.97 -13.32 -10.25
CA VAL A 137 4.71 -12.01 -10.86
C VAL A 137 5.65 -11.86 -12.04
N PRO A 138 5.16 -11.59 -13.27
CA PRO A 138 6.05 -11.37 -14.41
C PRO A 138 6.85 -10.07 -14.23
N CYS A 139 8.05 -10.04 -14.82
CA CYS A 139 8.96 -8.90 -14.72
C CYS A 139 8.33 -7.59 -15.24
N GLU A 140 7.44 -7.68 -16.24
CA GLU A 140 6.70 -6.53 -16.77
C GLU A 140 5.79 -5.88 -15.73
N GLN A 141 5.06 -6.68 -14.95
CA GLN A 141 4.19 -6.16 -13.87
C GLN A 141 5.01 -5.56 -12.72
N VAL A 142 6.19 -6.12 -12.47
CA VAL A 142 7.16 -5.57 -11.54
C VAL A 142 7.67 -4.21 -12.02
N ALA A 143 8.03 -4.09 -13.31
CA ALA A 143 8.49 -2.84 -13.89
C ALA A 143 7.42 -1.75 -13.81
N GLU A 144 6.18 -2.04 -14.21
CA GLU A 144 5.05 -1.11 -14.08
C GLU A 144 4.84 -0.64 -12.64
N PHE A 145 4.93 -1.55 -11.66
CA PHE A 145 4.83 -1.20 -10.25
C PHE A 145 5.97 -0.29 -9.79
N LEU A 146 7.20 -0.56 -10.25
CA LEU A 146 8.36 0.27 -9.92
C LEU A 146 8.24 1.66 -10.55
N GLU A 147 7.75 1.77 -11.78
CA GLU A 147 7.48 3.06 -12.42
C GLU A 147 6.46 3.87 -11.62
N ASP A 148 5.35 3.24 -11.20
CA ASP A 148 4.34 3.87 -10.35
C ASP A 148 4.94 4.29 -8.98
N LEU A 149 5.79 3.45 -8.39
CA LEU A 149 6.44 3.71 -7.11
C LEU A 149 7.42 4.88 -7.18
N ILE A 150 8.31 4.88 -8.17
CA ILE A 150 9.28 5.95 -8.38
C ILE A 150 8.53 7.26 -8.65
N SER A 151 7.51 7.23 -9.52
CA SER A 151 6.66 8.40 -9.79
C SER A 151 6.00 8.94 -8.51
N THR A 152 5.50 8.06 -7.66
CA THR A 152 4.91 8.44 -6.36
C THR A 152 5.95 9.11 -5.46
N VAL A 153 7.17 8.56 -5.36
CA VAL A 153 8.25 9.16 -4.55
C VAL A 153 8.61 10.55 -5.06
N VAL A 154 8.75 10.71 -6.39
CA VAL A 154 9.02 12.00 -7.03
C VAL A 154 7.91 12.99 -6.67
N GLN A 155 6.64 12.63 -6.86
CA GLN A 155 5.49 13.48 -6.53
C GLN A 155 5.46 13.89 -5.06
N ILE A 156 5.68 12.96 -4.12
CA ILE A 156 5.69 13.27 -2.67
C ILE A 156 6.80 14.27 -2.33
N VAL A 157 8.01 14.06 -2.84
CA VAL A 157 9.17 14.91 -2.53
C VAL A 157 8.98 16.33 -3.08
N VAL A 158 8.41 16.44 -4.28
CA VAL A 158 8.05 17.71 -4.92
C VAL A 158 6.93 18.40 -4.16
N HIS A 159 5.83 17.68 -3.89
CA HIS A 159 4.66 18.21 -3.18
C HIS A 159 5.02 18.72 -1.78
N ARG A 160 5.93 18.04 -1.07
CA ARG A 160 6.41 18.46 0.25
C ARG A 160 7.50 19.53 0.22
N GLY A 161 7.98 19.95 -0.95
CA GLY A 161 9.01 20.97 -1.09
C GLY A 161 10.34 20.64 -0.38
N ARG A 162 10.64 19.36 -0.18
CA ARG A 162 11.82 18.94 0.61
C ARG A 162 13.14 19.12 -0.13
N LEU A 163 13.09 19.28 -1.45
CA LEU A 163 14.27 19.54 -2.27
C LEU A 163 14.19 20.97 -2.84
N GLN A 164 14.76 21.92 -2.11
CA GLN A 164 14.70 23.36 -2.35
C GLN A 164 15.24 23.84 -3.72
N ALA A 165 15.87 22.95 -4.50
CA ALA A 165 16.37 23.23 -5.85
C ALA A 165 15.88 22.23 -6.91
N TRP A 166 15.11 21.20 -6.53
CA TRP A 166 14.63 20.19 -7.47
C TRP A 166 13.31 20.65 -8.08
N LYS A 167 13.37 21.03 -9.36
CA LYS A 167 12.20 21.47 -10.16
C LYS A 167 12.05 20.51 -11.34
N PRO A 168 11.27 19.42 -11.21
CA PRO A 168 11.11 18.42 -12.27
C PRO A 168 10.71 19.04 -13.61
N GLU A 169 9.93 20.12 -13.58
CA GLU A 169 9.46 20.86 -14.77
C GLU A 169 10.58 21.58 -15.52
N ARG A 170 11.73 21.79 -14.87
CA ARG A 170 12.92 22.44 -15.46
C ARG A 170 14.06 21.45 -15.69
N MET A 171 13.81 20.15 -15.54
CA MET A 171 14.79 19.10 -15.74
C MET A 171 14.49 18.33 -17.04
N GLY A 172 15.33 17.34 -17.36
CA GLY A 172 15.11 16.45 -18.50
C GLY A 172 13.82 15.64 -18.36
N ASP A 173 13.56 14.75 -19.32
CA ASP A 173 12.34 13.95 -19.34
C ASP A 173 12.22 13.05 -18.11
N GLY A 174 11.36 13.44 -17.17
CA GLY A 174 11.11 12.71 -15.94
C GLY A 174 10.45 11.35 -16.19
N SER A 175 9.64 11.22 -17.24
CA SER A 175 8.98 9.95 -17.58
C SER A 175 9.99 8.93 -18.09
N LEU A 176 10.93 9.37 -18.93
CA LEU A 176 12.05 8.54 -19.37
C LEU A 176 12.96 8.16 -18.19
N GLY A 177 13.24 9.11 -17.29
CA GLY A 177 14.05 8.86 -16.09
C GLY A 177 13.42 7.80 -15.16
N VAL A 178 12.11 7.89 -14.94
CA VAL A 178 11.34 6.88 -14.17
C VAL A 178 11.46 5.50 -14.82
N LYS A 179 11.25 5.41 -16.13
CA LYS A 179 11.31 4.16 -16.88
C LYS A 179 12.69 3.52 -16.82
N LEU A 180 13.74 4.29 -17.11
CA LEU A 180 15.12 3.81 -17.08
C LEU A 180 15.52 3.33 -15.68
N LEU A 181 15.07 4.02 -14.62
CA LEU A 181 15.36 3.61 -13.25
C LEU A 181 14.60 2.32 -12.89
N ALA A 182 13.34 2.18 -13.32
CA ALA A 182 12.58 0.94 -13.13
C ALA A 182 13.23 -0.24 -13.86
N GLU A 183 13.60 -0.06 -15.14
CA GLU A 183 14.34 -1.06 -15.93
C GLU A 183 15.67 -1.43 -15.28
N HIS A 184 16.41 -0.46 -14.76
CA HIS A 184 17.68 -0.71 -14.08
C HIS A 184 17.47 -1.55 -12.80
N ILE A 185 16.50 -1.17 -11.96
CA ILE A 185 16.16 -1.97 -10.76
C ILE A 185 15.73 -3.37 -11.17
N CYS A 186 14.90 -3.53 -12.21
CA CYS A 186 14.51 -4.83 -12.75
C CYS A 186 15.70 -5.66 -13.24
N SER A 187 16.70 -5.04 -13.86
CA SER A 187 17.89 -5.74 -14.38
C SER A 187 18.78 -6.29 -13.26
N GLU A 188 18.82 -5.63 -12.10
CA GLU A 188 19.55 -6.09 -10.91
C GLU A 188 18.84 -7.27 -10.21
N LEU A 189 17.56 -7.47 -10.49
CA LEU A 189 16.77 -8.58 -9.99
C LEU A 189 17.09 -9.84 -10.84
N LYS A 190 18.30 -10.37 -10.68
CA LYS A 190 18.73 -11.62 -11.32
C LYS A 190 17.74 -12.75 -10.97
N PRO A 191 17.29 -13.58 -11.93
CA PRO A 191 16.61 -14.82 -11.61
C PRO A 191 17.61 -15.74 -10.91
N SER A 192 17.59 -15.78 -9.58
CA SER A 192 18.38 -16.74 -8.82
C SER A 192 17.88 -18.14 -9.20
N GLY A 193 18.77 -18.93 -9.79
CA GLY A 193 18.46 -20.26 -10.30
C GLY A 193 17.79 -21.12 -9.23
N LYS A 194 16.70 -21.80 -9.62
CA LYS A 194 16.03 -22.90 -8.91
C LYS A 194 15.51 -22.63 -7.48
N HIS A 195 15.52 -21.40 -6.98
CA HIS A 195 14.79 -21.02 -5.77
C HIS A 195 13.63 -20.08 -6.12
N ASN A 196 12.54 -20.12 -5.36
CA ASN A 196 11.31 -19.40 -5.69
C ASN A 196 11.54 -17.87 -5.68
N VAL A 197 11.74 -17.29 -6.87
CA VAL A 197 11.91 -15.85 -7.13
C VAL A 197 10.95 -14.99 -6.29
N SER A 198 9.74 -15.48 -6.04
CA SER A 198 8.68 -14.85 -5.25
C SER A 198 9.04 -14.47 -3.80
N THR A 199 9.93 -15.18 -3.09
CA THR A 199 10.23 -14.87 -1.67
C THR A 199 11.42 -13.93 -1.51
N GLU A 200 12.47 -14.16 -2.27
CA GLU A 200 13.70 -13.35 -2.25
C GLU A 200 13.45 -11.97 -2.86
N TRP A 201 12.67 -11.90 -3.94
CA TRP A 201 12.23 -10.64 -4.54
C TRP A 201 11.39 -9.82 -3.58
N SER A 202 10.47 -10.47 -2.87
CA SER A 202 9.62 -9.77 -1.90
C SER A 202 10.42 -9.28 -0.69
N ARG A 203 11.49 -9.98 -0.29
CA ARG A 203 12.44 -9.50 0.72
C ARG A 203 13.26 -8.33 0.22
N SER A 204 13.85 -8.41 -0.96
CA SER A 204 14.64 -7.33 -1.57
C SER A 204 13.79 -6.09 -1.85
N ALA A 205 12.58 -6.25 -2.39
CA ALA A 205 11.64 -5.15 -2.60
C ALA A 205 11.11 -4.58 -1.28
N SER A 206 10.92 -5.40 -0.24
CA SER A 206 10.63 -4.90 1.12
C SER A 206 11.80 -4.12 1.72
N TYR A 207 13.05 -4.51 1.43
CA TYR A 207 14.25 -3.77 1.83
C TYR A 207 14.35 -2.44 1.08
N VAL A 208 14.10 -2.42 -0.23
CA VAL A 208 14.08 -1.19 -1.04
C VAL A 208 12.95 -0.26 -0.58
N TRP A 209 11.75 -0.79 -0.37
CA TRP A 209 10.62 -0.04 0.21
C TRP A 209 10.94 0.50 1.61
N PHE A 210 11.55 -0.32 2.47
CA PHE A 210 11.99 0.10 3.80
C PHE A 210 13.03 1.23 3.72
N LEU A 211 14.02 1.12 2.84
CA LEU A 211 15.02 2.18 2.64
C LEU A 211 14.38 3.48 2.14
N ILE A 212 13.41 3.41 1.23
CA ILE A 212 12.70 4.58 0.70
C ILE A 212 11.80 5.22 1.77
N VAL A 213 11.06 4.42 2.54
CA VAL A 213 10.04 4.90 3.48
C VAL A 213 10.62 5.31 4.83
N THR A 214 11.66 4.63 5.33
CA THR A 214 12.20 4.88 6.69
C THR A 214 13.38 5.83 6.76
N ARG A 215 14.11 6.08 5.67
CA ARG A 215 15.19 7.10 5.64
C ARG A 215 14.73 8.50 5.20
N SER A 216 13.43 8.70 4.98
CA SER A 216 12.86 10.01 4.63
C SER A 216 12.26 10.76 5.84
N GLN A 217 12.40 10.24 7.07
CA GLN A 217 12.07 10.98 8.30
C GLN A 217 13.32 11.66 8.83
#